data_AF-A0A1I7T0H1-F1
#
_entry.id   AF-A0A1I7T0H1-F1
#
_cell.length_a   1.000
_cell.length_b   1.000
_cell.length_c   1.000
_cell.angle_alpha   90.00
_cell.angle_beta   90.00
_cell.angle_gamma   90.00
#
_symmetry.space_group_name_H-M   'P 1'
#
loop_
_entity.id
_entity.type
_entity.pdbx_description
1 polymer ?
#
loop_
_entity_poly.entity_id
_entity_poly.type
_entity_poly.pdbx_seq_one_letter_code
_entity_poly.pdbx_strand_id
1 'polypeptide(L)'
;MIYVENCRKKLADYEIKGAGRTKGLQLCSDLPKNYDLTLTKDYEYIRVERGTGLTMNNILNLSKRSKEVILDVSMFDSNDLNTFLKYWLDHRIDRLKFLTIRMRWFEASIFNGIESRITEATEKVNYKSYTGELYRLSPGKRLRRGDGVIASFSYDNRTKTLNFGVVA
;
A
#
# COMPACT_ATOMS: atom_id res chain seq x y z
N MET A 1 -9.84 14.97 7.72
CA MET A 1 -9.90 13.52 7.45
C MET A 1 -11.22 13.29 6.76
N ILE A 2 -11.24 12.62 5.61
CA ILE A 2 -12.49 12.25 4.93
C ILE A 2 -12.84 10.82 5.35
N TYR A 3 -14.05 10.64 5.85
CA TYR A 3 -14.58 9.36 6.27
C TYR A 3 -15.68 8.92 5.31
N VAL A 4 -15.60 7.71 4.77
CA VAL A 4 -16.59 7.16 3.85
C VAL A 4 -17.14 5.85 4.40
N GLU A 5 -18.39 5.90 4.88
CA GLU A 5 -19.10 4.75 5.43
C GLU A 5 -20.09 4.11 4.44
N ASN A 6 -20.34 4.75 3.28
CA ASN A 6 -21.33 4.29 2.30
C ASN A 6 -20.72 4.18 0.90
N CYS A 7 -20.33 2.97 0.50
CA CYS A 7 -19.73 2.70 -0.81
C CYS A 7 -20.70 2.73 -2.02
N ARG A 8 -21.96 3.17 -1.87
CA ARG A 8 -22.88 3.28 -3.02
C ARG A 8 -22.60 4.48 -3.93
N LYS A 9 -21.85 5.48 -3.44
CA LYS A 9 -21.44 6.66 -4.22
C LYS A 9 -20.00 6.49 -4.72
N LYS A 10 -19.64 7.17 -5.80
CA LYS A 10 -18.24 7.18 -6.28
C LYS A 10 -17.37 7.98 -5.32
N LEU A 11 -16.09 7.62 -5.21
CA LEU A 11 -15.19 8.34 -4.30
C LEU A 11 -15.06 9.82 -4.66
N ALA A 12 -15.12 10.14 -5.96
CA ALA A 12 -15.15 11.51 -6.48
C ALA A 12 -16.31 12.35 -5.91
N ASP A 13 -17.44 11.73 -5.54
CA ASP A 13 -18.59 12.42 -4.95
C ASP A 13 -18.30 12.90 -3.51
N TYR A 14 -17.33 12.28 -2.84
CA TYR A 14 -16.85 12.65 -1.51
C TYR A 14 -15.70 13.66 -1.53
N GLU A 15 -15.03 13.87 -2.66
CA GLU A 15 -13.94 14.83 -2.82
C GLU A 15 -14.43 16.28 -3.02
N ILE A 16 -15.44 16.73 -2.24
CA ILE A 16 -16.07 18.07 -2.36
C ILE A 16 -15.03 19.17 -2.64
N LYS A 17 -15.31 20.02 -3.65
CA LYS A 17 -14.48 21.18 -4.05
C LYS A 17 -14.39 22.14 -2.86
N GLY A 18 -13.19 22.36 -2.32
CA GLY A 18 -12.93 23.39 -1.30
C GLY A 18 -11.96 23.01 -0.18
N ALA A 19 -11.74 21.72 0.09
CA ALA A 19 -10.79 21.32 1.14
C ALA A 19 -9.35 21.28 0.60
N GLY A 20 -8.55 22.31 0.92
CA GLY A 20 -7.10 22.30 0.75
C GLY A 20 -6.47 21.19 1.59
N ARG A 21 -5.65 20.34 0.95
CA ARG A 21 -4.89 19.21 1.53
C ARG A 21 -5.70 18.33 2.51
N THR A 22 -6.33 17.31 1.96
CA THR A 22 -6.95 16.24 2.75
C THR A 22 -5.87 15.37 3.39
N LYS A 23 -5.64 15.54 4.71
CA LYS A 23 -4.66 14.77 5.50
C LYS A 23 -4.79 13.26 5.25
N GLY A 24 -5.99 12.70 5.42
CA GLY A 24 -6.23 11.28 5.21
C GLY A 24 -7.64 10.95 4.74
N LEU A 25 -7.76 9.79 4.10
CA LEU A 25 -9.00 9.16 3.66
C LEU A 25 -9.12 7.77 4.29
N GLN A 26 -10.28 7.46 4.84
CA GLN A 26 -10.58 6.14 5.40
C GLN A 26 -11.90 5.60 4.83
N LEU A 27 -11.86 4.37 4.33
CA LEU A 27 -12.98 3.62 3.76
C LEU A 27 -13.25 2.40 4.66
N CYS A 28 -14.39 2.40 5.37
CA CYS A 28 -14.69 1.40 6.41
C CYS A 28 -15.64 0.28 5.97
N SER A 29 -16.41 0.50 4.90
CA SER A 29 -17.37 -0.47 4.37
C SER A 29 -16.77 -1.37 3.28
N ASP A 30 -17.39 -2.52 3.05
CA ASP A 30 -17.02 -3.43 1.97
C ASP A 30 -17.09 -2.71 0.62
N LEU A 31 -15.94 -2.60 -0.05
CA LEU A 31 -15.88 -2.03 -1.39
C LEU A 31 -16.41 -3.04 -2.39
N PRO A 32 -17.38 -2.66 -3.25
CA PRO A 32 -17.83 -3.50 -4.35
C PRO A 32 -16.67 -3.94 -5.23
N LYS A 33 -16.81 -5.10 -5.87
CA LYS A 33 -15.86 -5.52 -6.91
C LYS A 33 -15.80 -4.45 -8.00
N ASN A 34 -14.59 -4.09 -8.43
CA ASN A 34 -14.34 -3.04 -9.43
C ASN A 34 -14.82 -1.64 -9.01
N TYR A 35 -14.87 -1.35 -7.71
CA TYR A 35 -15.17 -0.01 -7.23
C TYR A 35 -14.19 1.03 -7.81
N ASP A 36 -14.74 2.13 -8.31
CA ASP A 36 -13.99 3.21 -8.93
C ASP A 36 -13.27 4.05 -7.85
N LEU A 37 -12.01 3.71 -7.60
CA LEU A 37 -11.09 4.42 -6.71
C LEU A 37 -10.25 5.48 -7.43
N THR A 38 -10.80 6.08 -8.48
CA THR A 38 -10.14 7.22 -9.12
C THR A 38 -10.13 8.41 -8.15
N LEU A 39 -8.94 8.77 -7.69
CA LEU A 39 -8.70 9.91 -6.82
C LEU A 39 -8.30 11.13 -7.66
N THR A 40 -8.92 12.28 -7.37
CA THR A 40 -8.55 13.55 -8.01
C THR A 40 -7.59 14.37 -7.15
N LYS A 41 -7.49 14.05 -5.86
CA LYS A 41 -6.60 14.71 -4.91
C LYS A 41 -5.49 13.79 -4.42
N ASP A 42 -4.46 14.44 -3.89
CA ASP A 42 -3.38 13.77 -3.21
C ASP A 42 -3.65 13.68 -1.70
N TYR A 43 -3.23 12.58 -1.09
CA TYR A 43 -3.44 12.27 0.33
C TYR A 43 -2.10 12.01 1.05
N GLU A 44 -2.07 12.20 2.37
CA GLU A 44 -0.95 11.70 3.19
C GLU A 44 -1.13 10.19 3.40
N TYR A 45 -2.32 9.76 3.83
CA TYR A 45 -2.65 8.34 3.92
C TYR A 45 -4.04 8.01 3.38
N ILE A 46 -4.17 6.77 2.93
CA ILE A 46 -5.44 6.14 2.58
C ILE A 46 -5.52 4.81 3.31
N ARG A 47 -6.60 4.60 4.07
CA ARG A 47 -6.89 3.34 4.75
C ARG A 47 -8.16 2.72 4.19
N VAL A 48 -8.10 1.45 3.84
CA VAL A 48 -9.24 0.65 3.43
C VAL A 48 -9.35 -0.52 4.39
N GLU A 49 -10.39 -0.52 5.21
CA GLU A 49 -10.59 -1.57 6.20
C GLU A 49 -11.05 -2.87 5.55
N ARG A 50 -11.89 -2.77 4.50
CA ARG A 50 -12.53 -3.91 3.83
C ARG A 50 -12.34 -3.84 2.32
N GLY A 51 -11.16 -4.24 1.87
CA GLY A 51 -10.72 -4.18 0.47
C GLY A 51 -10.81 -5.51 -0.30
N THR A 52 -11.74 -6.41 0.03
CA THR A 52 -11.83 -7.73 -0.62
C THR A 52 -12.16 -7.67 -2.12
N GLY A 53 -12.84 -6.61 -2.56
CA GLY A 53 -13.15 -6.33 -3.96
C GLY A 53 -12.07 -5.55 -4.73
N LEU A 54 -10.95 -5.21 -4.09
CA LEU A 54 -9.89 -4.41 -4.70
C LEU A 54 -9.08 -5.22 -5.71
N THR A 55 -8.68 -4.53 -6.77
CA THR A 55 -7.77 -5.03 -7.82
C THR A 55 -6.39 -4.41 -7.66
N MET A 56 -5.38 -5.01 -8.30
CA MET A 56 -4.03 -4.44 -8.31
C MET A 56 -4.00 -3.01 -8.88
N ASN A 57 -4.81 -2.73 -9.92
CA ASN A 57 -4.95 -1.38 -10.47
C ASN A 57 -5.48 -0.39 -9.43
N ASN A 58 -6.38 -0.80 -8.54
CA ASN A 58 -6.80 0.05 -7.45
C ASN A 58 -5.61 0.42 -6.56
N ILE A 59 -4.78 -0.54 -6.16
CA ILE A 59 -3.62 -0.28 -5.29
C ILE A 59 -2.61 0.63 -5.97
N LEU A 60 -2.30 0.39 -7.24
CA LEU A 60 -1.41 1.26 -8.00
C LEU A 60 -1.93 2.70 -8.08
N ASN A 61 -3.24 2.89 -8.28
CA ASN A 61 -3.85 4.22 -8.31
C ASN A 61 -3.80 4.90 -6.93
N LEU A 62 -4.11 4.17 -5.85
CA LEU A 62 -3.97 4.68 -4.49
C LEU A 62 -2.52 5.10 -4.21
N SER A 63 -1.54 4.23 -4.52
CA SER A 63 -0.12 4.47 -4.28
C SER A 63 0.46 5.66 -5.05
N LYS A 64 -0.07 5.98 -6.24
CA LYS A 64 0.33 7.17 -6.99
C LYS A 64 -0.13 8.48 -6.32
N ARG A 65 -1.22 8.43 -5.55
CA ARG A 65 -1.90 9.60 -4.99
C ARG A 65 -1.74 9.73 -3.48
N SER A 66 -1.17 8.75 -2.79
CA SER A 66 -0.91 8.82 -1.35
C SER A 66 0.55 8.59 -1.00
N LYS A 67 0.95 9.07 0.19
CA LYS A 67 2.24 8.67 0.79
C LYS A 67 2.12 7.33 1.49
N GLU A 68 0.92 6.99 1.93
CA GLU A 68 0.65 5.79 2.70
C GLU A 68 -0.64 5.11 2.23
N VAL A 69 -0.60 3.78 2.11
CA VAL A 69 -1.77 2.94 1.85
C VAL A 69 -1.83 1.83 2.90
N ILE A 70 -2.96 1.71 3.60
CA ILE A 70 -3.22 0.66 4.59
C ILE A 70 -4.42 -0.16 4.11
N LEU A 71 -4.23 -1.47 3.95
CA LEU A 71 -5.31 -2.42 3.64
C LEU A 71 -5.44 -3.44 4.77
N ASP A 72 -6.45 -3.28 5.62
CA ASP A 72 -6.63 -4.15 6.80
C ASP A 72 -7.14 -5.54 6.42
N VAL A 73 -7.96 -5.63 5.36
CA VAL A 73 -8.47 -6.88 4.78
C VAL A 73 -8.41 -6.79 3.26
N SER A 74 -7.77 -7.76 2.62
CA SER A 74 -7.71 -7.87 1.17
C SER A 74 -7.65 -9.33 0.71
N MET A 75 -7.79 -9.56 -0.59
CA MET A 75 -7.68 -10.88 -1.21
C MET A 75 -6.37 -11.09 -1.99
N PHE A 76 -5.41 -10.17 -1.85
CA PHE A 76 -4.15 -10.20 -2.60
C PHE A 76 -3.24 -11.35 -2.16
N ASP A 77 -2.56 -11.94 -3.14
CA ASP A 77 -1.56 -12.97 -2.94
C ASP A 77 -0.13 -12.50 -3.34
N SER A 78 0.82 -13.43 -3.31
CA SER A 78 2.22 -13.15 -3.70
C SER A 78 2.38 -12.70 -5.14
N ASN A 79 1.56 -13.17 -6.08
CA ASN A 79 1.67 -12.79 -7.49
C ASN A 79 1.17 -11.36 -7.70
N ASP A 80 0.08 -11.00 -7.03
CA ASP A 80 -0.41 -9.63 -6.99
C ASP A 80 0.69 -8.69 -6.47
N LEU A 81 1.31 -9.03 -5.34
CA LEU A 81 2.38 -8.19 -4.80
C LEU A 81 3.66 -8.19 -5.63
N ASN A 82 4.01 -9.29 -6.30
CA ASN A 82 5.11 -9.29 -7.27
C ASN A 82 4.86 -8.26 -8.37
N THR A 83 3.62 -8.18 -8.86
CA THR A 83 3.21 -7.17 -9.85
C THR A 83 3.37 -5.76 -9.30
N PHE A 84 2.94 -5.51 -8.07
CA PHE A 84 3.15 -4.23 -7.40
C PHE A 84 4.64 -3.86 -7.29
N LEU A 85 5.49 -4.79 -6.82
CA LEU A 85 6.91 -4.53 -6.61
C LEU A 85 7.65 -4.22 -7.93
N LYS A 86 7.37 -4.99 -8.98
CA LYS A 86 7.88 -4.72 -10.34
C LYS A 86 7.44 -3.35 -10.83
N TYR A 87 6.15 -3.04 -10.67
CA TYR A 87 5.64 -1.73 -11.06
C TYR A 87 6.32 -0.59 -10.30
N TRP A 88 6.53 -0.73 -8.99
CA TRP A 88 7.24 0.26 -8.17
C TRP A 88 8.70 0.46 -8.61
N LEU A 89 9.39 -0.63 -8.98
CA LEU A 89 10.76 -0.59 -9.51
C LEU A 89 10.82 0.17 -10.85
N ASP A 90 9.89 -0.10 -11.75
CA ASP A 90 9.97 0.37 -13.14
C ASP A 90 9.34 1.77 -13.35
N HIS A 91 8.27 2.11 -12.62
CA HIS A 91 7.42 3.27 -12.92
C HIS A 91 7.55 4.42 -11.91
N ARG A 92 8.54 4.37 -11.01
CA ARG A 92 8.85 5.44 -10.04
C ARG A 92 7.63 6.00 -9.31
N ILE A 93 6.95 5.16 -8.52
CA ILE A 93 5.90 5.62 -7.61
C ILE A 93 6.56 6.34 -6.42
N ASP A 94 6.98 7.59 -6.63
CA ASP A 94 7.84 8.32 -5.69
C ASP A 94 7.12 8.86 -4.45
N ARG A 95 5.81 9.06 -4.59
CA ARG A 95 4.96 9.57 -3.50
C ARG A 95 4.81 8.54 -2.39
N LEU A 96 4.66 7.27 -2.75
CA LEU A 96 4.44 6.19 -1.80
C LEU A 96 5.69 6.00 -0.93
N LYS A 97 5.49 6.11 0.38
CA LYS A 97 6.49 5.85 1.42
C LYS A 97 6.16 4.60 2.23
N PHE A 98 4.90 4.22 2.32
CA PHE A 98 4.48 3.05 3.08
C PHE A 98 3.26 2.36 2.48
N LEU A 99 3.29 1.03 2.48
CA LEU A 99 2.18 0.17 2.11
C LEU A 99 2.11 -0.97 3.13
N THR A 100 0.94 -1.19 3.71
CA THR A 100 0.65 -2.40 4.48
C THR A 100 -0.56 -3.10 3.90
N ILE A 101 -0.42 -4.41 3.70
CA ILE A 101 -1.47 -5.26 3.15
C ILE A 101 -1.58 -6.52 4.00
N ARG A 102 -2.78 -6.79 4.49
CA ARG A 102 -3.14 -8.13 4.95
C ARG A 102 -3.41 -9.03 3.75
N MET A 103 -2.57 -10.04 3.59
CA MET A 103 -2.58 -10.93 2.44
C MET A 103 -3.48 -12.14 2.66
N ARG A 104 -4.01 -12.67 1.56
CA ARG A 104 -4.67 -13.99 1.54
C ARG A 104 -3.65 -15.12 1.69
N TRP A 105 -2.53 -15.01 0.98
CA TRP A 105 -1.50 -16.04 0.93
C TRP A 105 -0.13 -15.44 0.61
N PHE A 106 0.93 -16.01 1.19
CA PHE A 106 2.30 -15.56 1.01
C PHE A 106 3.23 -16.73 0.68
N GLU A 107 3.99 -16.57 -0.40
CA GLU A 107 4.99 -17.49 -0.93
C GLU A 107 6.18 -16.73 -1.52
N ALA A 108 7.28 -17.45 -1.73
CA ALA A 108 8.50 -16.95 -2.36
C ALA A 108 8.30 -16.38 -3.77
N SER A 109 7.21 -16.74 -4.45
CA SER A 109 6.84 -16.23 -5.79
C SER A 109 6.72 -14.70 -5.86
N ILE A 110 6.56 -14.03 -4.71
CA ILE A 110 6.58 -12.57 -4.62
C ILE A 110 7.87 -11.95 -5.17
N PHE A 111 8.97 -12.70 -5.23
CA PHE A 111 10.27 -12.23 -5.68
C PHE A 111 10.65 -12.67 -7.11
N ASN A 112 9.76 -13.42 -7.78
CA ASN A 112 10.04 -13.96 -9.11
C ASN A 112 10.43 -12.86 -10.10
N GLY A 113 11.63 -12.96 -10.68
CA GLY A 113 12.19 -12.05 -11.67
C GLY A 113 12.75 -10.74 -11.11
N ILE A 114 12.82 -10.58 -9.78
CA ILE A 114 13.44 -9.41 -9.12
C ILE A 114 14.46 -9.81 -8.04
N GLU A 115 14.89 -11.08 -8.02
CA GLU A 115 15.77 -11.68 -7.03
C GLU A 115 17.10 -10.92 -6.92
N SER A 116 17.67 -10.52 -8.06
CA SER A 116 18.92 -9.75 -8.13
C SER A 116 18.84 -8.34 -7.53
N ARG A 117 17.63 -7.86 -7.21
CA ARG A 117 17.38 -6.55 -6.59
C ARG A 117 17.13 -6.65 -5.08
N ILE A 118 17.16 -7.86 -4.53
CA ILE A 118 16.79 -8.15 -3.15
C ILE A 118 18.02 -8.47 -2.31
N THR A 119 18.06 -7.91 -1.10
CA THR A 119 19.05 -8.26 -0.08
C THR A 119 18.36 -8.51 1.27
N GLU A 120 19.04 -9.18 2.20
CA GLU A 120 18.54 -9.30 3.57
C GLU A 120 18.61 -7.95 4.30
N ALA A 121 17.71 -7.76 5.27
CA ALA A 121 17.71 -6.67 6.23
C ALA A 121 17.63 -7.27 7.64
N THR A 122 18.63 -7.02 8.47
CA THR A 122 18.73 -7.63 9.82
C THR A 122 18.52 -6.61 10.93
N GLU A 123 18.79 -5.34 10.65
CA GLU A 123 18.53 -4.23 11.54
C GLU A 123 17.03 -4.08 11.81
N LYS A 124 16.66 -3.57 12.98
CA LYS A 124 15.26 -3.29 13.32
C LYS A 124 14.88 -1.90 12.79
N VAL A 125 13.96 -1.86 11.83
CA VAL A 125 13.38 -0.63 11.31
C VAL A 125 11.88 -0.70 11.51
N ASN A 126 11.31 0.38 12.03
CA ASN A 126 9.88 0.59 12.13
C ASN A 126 9.49 1.84 11.34
N TYR A 127 8.30 1.81 10.77
CA TYR A 127 7.65 2.96 10.17
C TYR A 127 6.58 3.49 11.13
N LYS A 128 6.58 4.80 11.37
CA LYS A 128 5.52 5.49 12.12
C LYS A 128 4.49 6.03 11.13
N SER A 129 3.32 5.42 11.13
CA SER A 129 2.21 5.77 10.24
C SER A 129 1.64 7.15 10.55
N TYR A 130 1.04 7.76 9.53
CA TYR A 130 0.19 8.95 9.71
C TYR A 130 -1.04 8.68 10.61
N THR A 131 -1.44 7.42 10.81
CA THR A 131 -2.47 7.02 11.80
C THR A 131 -1.94 6.96 13.24
N GLY A 132 -0.61 7.05 13.42
CA GLY A 132 0.06 6.90 14.71
C GLY A 132 0.50 5.47 15.03
N GLU A 133 0.08 4.48 14.25
CA GLU A 133 0.48 3.08 14.39
C GLU A 133 1.97 2.87 14.03
N LEU A 134 2.63 1.91 14.69
CA LEU A 134 4.00 1.52 14.40
C LEU A 134 4.01 0.19 13.65
N TYR A 135 4.63 0.18 12.47
CA TYR A 135 4.74 -1.00 11.63
C TYR A 135 6.19 -1.43 11.51
N ARG A 136 6.46 -2.72 11.77
CA ARG A 136 7.79 -3.28 11.55
C ARG A 136 8.07 -3.40 10.05
N LEU A 137 9.23 -2.91 9.63
CA LEU A 137 9.76 -3.06 8.26
C LEU A 137 10.90 -4.07 8.19
N SER A 138 11.65 -4.27 9.28
CA SER A 138 12.73 -5.25 9.35
C SER A 138 12.96 -5.76 10.78
N PRO A 139 13.53 -6.97 11.01
CA PRO A 139 14.19 -7.85 10.04
C PRO A 139 13.27 -8.33 8.91
N GLY A 140 13.83 -8.43 7.70
CA GLY A 140 13.10 -8.64 6.46
C GLY A 140 14.00 -8.62 5.22
N LYS A 141 13.49 -8.12 4.11
CA LYS A 141 14.22 -7.94 2.85
C LYS A 141 14.34 -6.45 2.54
N ARG A 142 15.36 -6.07 1.76
CA ARG A 142 15.46 -4.76 1.11
C ARG A 142 15.36 -4.94 -0.38
N LEU A 143 14.72 -3.98 -1.04
CA LEU A 143 14.55 -3.90 -2.47
C LEU A 143 15.16 -2.58 -2.96
N ARG A 144 16.10 -2.64 -3.90
CA ARG A 144 16.76 -1.46 -4.46
C ARG A 144 16.24 -1.15 -5.86
N ARG A 145 15.75 0.07 -6.04
CA ARG A 145 15.31 0.60 -7.34
C ARG A 145 16.48 1.19 -8.12
N GLY A 146 16.34 1.31 -9.44
CA GLY A 146 17.41 1.75 -10.35
C GLY A 146 17.92 3.17 -10.10
N ASP A 147 17.14 4.02 -9.44
CA ASP A 147 17.53 5.37 -9.01
C ASP A 147 18.24 5.41 -7.64
N GLY A 148 18.45 4.25 -7.02
CA GLY A 148 19.13 4.13 -5.74
C GLY A 148 18.20 4.13 -4.52
N VAL A 149 16.90 4.42 -4.70
CA VAL A 149 15.91 4.37 -3.62
C VAL A 149 15.80 2.94 -3.08
N ILE A 150 15.78 2.80 -1.75
CA ILE A 150 15.70 1.51 -1.06
C ILE A 150 14.38 1.45 -0.30
N ALA A 151 13.64 0.37 -0.53
CA ALA A 151 12.51 -0.01 0.30
C ALA A 151 12.86 -1.23 1.15
N SER A 152 12.35 -1.25 2.37
CA SER A 152 12.35 -2.42 3.23
C SER A 152 11.00 -3.12 3.18
N PHE A 153 11.05 -4.42 3.39
CA PHE A 153 9.96 -5.34 3.20
C PHE A 153 9.96 -6.37 4.34
N SER A 154 8.83 -6.57 5.01
CA SER A 154 8.68 -7.68 5.95
C SER A 154 7.30 -8.28 5.91
N TYR A 155 7.23 -9.59 6.13
CA TYR A 155 5.99 -10.33 6.24
C TYR A 155 5.90 -10.98 7.62
N ASP A 156 4.75 -10.82 8.28
CA ASP A 156 4.43 -11.46 9.53
C ASP A 156 3.39 -12.56 9.30
N ASN A 157 3.83 -13.81 9.47
CA ASN A 157 2.98 -14.99 9.27
C ASN A 157 1.83 -15.11 10.29
N ARG A 158 1.94 -14.47 11.47
CA ARG A 158 0.87 -14.51 12.50
C ARG A 158 -0.29 -13.61 12.12
N THR A 159 0.01 -12.40 11.66
CA THR A 159 -0.99 -11.40 11.26
C THR A 159 -1.42 -11.56 9.80
N LYS A 160 -0.62 -12.29 9.01
CA LYS A 160 -0.70 -12.37 7.53
C LYS A 160 -0.48 -11.01 6.87
N THR A 161 0.26 -10.13 7.54
CA THR A 161 0.47 -8.76 7.09
C THR A 161 1.84 -8.61 6.49
N LEU A 162 1.87 -7.93 5.35
CA LEU A 162 3.08 -7.51 4.67
C LEU A 162 3.21 -6.00 4.77
N ASN A 163 4.38 -5.56 5.21
CA ASN A 163 4.74 -4.15 5.27
C ASN A 163 5.86 -3.87 4.27
N PHE A 164 5.65 -2.85 3.46
CA PHE A 164 6.60 -2.26 2.55
C PHE A 164 6.79 -0.80 2.95
N GLY A 165 8.04 -0.33 3.03
CA GLY A 165 8.30 1.08 3.31
C GLY A 165 9.63 1.56 2.77
N VAL A 166 9.66 2.78 2.24
CA VAL A 166 10.89 3.42 1.73
C VAL A 166 11.75 3.84 2.93
N VAL A 167 13.03 3.46 2.92
CA VAL A 167 13.97 3.64 4.04
C VAL A 167 15.21 4.47 3.69
N ALA A 168 15.50 4.68 2.39
CA ALA A 168 16.54 5.57 1.90
C ALA A 168 16.22 6.06 0.48
#